data_AF-A0A958J394-F1
#
_entry.id   AF-A0A958J394-F1
#
_cell.length_a   1.000
_cell.length_b   1.000
_cell.length_c   1.000
_cell.angle_alpha   90.00
_cell.angle_beta   90.00
_cell.angle_gamma   90.00
#
_symmetry.space_group_name_H-M   'P 1'
#
loop_
_entity.id
_entity.type
_entity.pdbx_description
1 polymer ?
#
loop_
_entity_poly.entity_id
_entity_poly.type
_entity_poly.pdbx_seq_one_letter_code
_entity_poly.pdbx_strand_id
1 'polypeptide(L)'
;MQESNNPLIGGPAYAIFVNELARHLEWTRSLELSAAQPSLEIYRELGARFHTIKGGAGFFGLRELGDLAGKIEAACENSLNLDISEIKETLASIDRLAQEIPAPRADLPQD
;
A
#
# COMPACT_ATOMS: atom_id res chain seq x y z
N MET A 1 16.00 15.78 3.71
CA MET A 1 14.65 15.50 3.19
C MET A 1 14.24 16.68 2.32
N GLN A 2 14.32 16.54 1.00
CA GLN A 2 13.78 17.50 0.03
C GLN A 2 13.07 16.68 -1.05
N GLU A 3 11.84 16.25 -0.78
CA GLU A 3 10.94 15.64 -1.76
C GLU A 3 9.92 16.66 -2.32
N SER A 4 10.10 17.94 -2.00
CA SER A 4 9.13 19.03 -2.22
C SER A 4 9.01 19.53 -3.67
N ASN A 5 9.54 18.81 -4.67
CA ASN A 5 9.41 19.24 -6.06
C ASN A 5 9.35 18.07 -7.06
N ASN A 6 8.65 16.99 -6.72
CA ASN A 6 8.32 15.95 -7.72
C ASN A 6 7.06 16.38 -8.51
N PRO A 7 7.17 16.76 -9.79
CA PRO A 7 6.04 17.25 -10.59
C PRO A 7 4.95 16.19 -10.84
N LEU A 8 5.24 14.92 -10.55
CA LEU A 8 4.29 13.82 -10.65
C LEU A 8 3.32 13.77 -9.46
N ILE A 9 3.68 14.36 -8.32
CA ILE A 9 2.83 14.40 -7.13
C ILE A 9 1.73 15.45 -7.32
N GLY A 10 0.51 15.09 -6.93
CA GLY A 10 -0.65 15.98 -6.95
C GLY A 10 -1.42 16.04 -8.27
N GLY A 11 -0.94 15.42 -9.35
CA GLY A 11 -1.64 15.39 -10.65
C GLY A 11 -2.75 14.32 -10.75
N PRO A 12 -3.47 14.24 -11.89
CA PRO A 12 -4.57 13.28 -12.10
C PRO A 12 -4.17 11.82 -11.86
N ALA A 13 -3.03 11.40 -12.41
CA ALA A 13 -2.53 10.04 -12.21
C ALA A 13 -2.23 9.75 -10.73
N TYR A 14 -1.75 10.76 -10.00
CA TYR A 14 -1.50 10.63 -8.56
C TYR A 14 -2.79 10.56 -7.77
N ALA A 15 -3.82 11.32 -8.15
CA ALA A 15 -5.16 11.23 -7.54
C ALA A 15 -5.74 9.81 -7.67
N ILE A 16 -5.65 9.22 -8.85
CA ILE A 16 -6.06 7.83 -9.10
C ILE A 16 -5.28 6.89 -8.16
N PHE A 17 -3.96 7.03 -8.10
CA PHE A 17 -3.13 6.20 -7.22
C PHE A 17 -3.51 6.32 -5.74
N VAL A 18 -3.73 7.54 -5.22
CA VAL A 18 -4.14 7.76 -3.82
C VAL A 18 -5.51 7.12 -3.54
N ASN A 19 -6.44 7.21 -4.50
CA ASN A 19 -7.76 6.57 -4.37
C ASN A 19 -7.68 5.04 -4.44
N GLU A 20 -6.82 4.47 -5.29
CA GLU A 20 -6.56 3.02 -5.32
C GLU A 20 -5.88 2.55 -4.04
N LEU A 21 -4.88 3.29 -3.56
CA LEU A 21 -4.22 3.02 -2.28
C LEU A 21 -5.25 2.95 -1.15
N ALA A 22 -6.14 3.95 -1.05
CA ALA A 22 -7.19 3.97 -0.04
C ALA A 22 -8.11 2.74 -0.12
N ARG A 23 -8.53 2.33 -1.32
CA ARG A 23 -9.35 1.12 -1.54
C ARG A 23 -8.62 -0.17 -1.19
N HIS A 24 -7.34 -0.27 -1.50
CA HIS A 24 -6.55 -1.44 -1.09
C HIS A 24 -6.41 -1.52 0.42
N LEU A 25 -6.15 -0.40 1.09
CA LEU A 25 -6.04 -0.36 2.55
C LEU A 25 -7.38 -0.63 3.24
N GLU A 26 -8.49 -0.13 2.69
CA GLU A 26 -9.83 -0.46 3.18
C GLU A 26 -10.10 -1.97 3.14
N TRP A 27 -9.75 -2.61 2.02
CA TRP A 27 -9.83 -4.06 1.94
C TRP A 27 -8.95 -4.75 2.98
N THR A 28 -7.70 -4.29 3.19
CA THR A 28 -6.82 -4.90 4.21
C THR A 28 -7.38 -4.74 5.63
N ARG A 29 -8.05 -3.63 5.94
CA ARG A 29 -8.72 -3.40 7.22
C ARG A 29 -9.95 -4.28 7.41
N SER A 30 -10.61 -4.66 6.32
CA SER A 30 -11.73 -5.61 6.34
C SER A 30 -11.29 -7.05 6.60
N LEU A 31 -9.99 -7.36 6.45
CA LEU A 31 -9.47 -8.68 6.75
C LEU A 31 -9.44 -8.91 8.25
N GLU A 32 -10.25 -9.85 8.73
CA GLU A 32 -10.07 -10.42 10.05
C GLU A 32 -8.85 -11.35 10.03
N LEU A 33 -7.66 -10.79 10.19
CA LEU A 33 -6.42 -11.57 10.40
C LEU A 33 -6.36 -12.20 11.81
N SER A 34 -7.51 -12.57 12.38
CA SER A 34 -7.69 -13.14 13.72
C SER A 34 -7.52 -14.67 13.76
N ALA A 35 -7.55 -15.34 12.60
CA ALA A 35 -7.48 -16.79 12.50
C ALA A 35 -6.06 -17.34 12.76
N ALA A 36 -5.99 -18.61 13.19
CA ALA A 36 -4.76 -19.37 13.41
C ALA A 36 -3.81 -19.39 12.20
N GLN A 37 -4.34 -19.17 10.98
CA GLN A 37 -3.61 -18.73 9.80
C GLN A 37 -4.64 -18.30 8.72
N PRO A 38 -4.49 -17.13 8.07
CA PRO A 38 -5.24 -16.76 6.86
C PRO A 38 -5.11 -17.81 5.76
N SER A 39 -6.11 -17.91 4.87
CA SER A 39 -6.05 -18.83 3.75
C SER A 39 -4.98 -18.40 2.74
N LEU A 40 -4.44 -19.36 1.98
CA LEU A 40 -3.49 -19.08 0.89
C LEU A 40 -4.05 -18.10 -0.15
N GLU A 41 -5.36 -18.09 -0.35
CA GLU A 41 -6.05 -17.14 -1.23
C GLU A 41 -5.93 -15.70 -0.72
N ILE A 42 -6.11 -15.48 0.59
CA ILE A 42 -5.93 -14.15 1.20
C ILE A 42 -4.49 -13.67 1.00
N TYR A 43 -3.49 -14.54 1.19
CA TYR A 43 -2.09 -14.16 0.96
C TYR A 43 -1.79 -13.83 -0.50
N ARG A 44 -2.37 -14.58 -1.45
CA ARG A 44 -2.20 -14.28 -2.88
C ARG A 44 -2.81 -12.93 -3.25
N GLU A 45 -4.02 -12.65 -2.78
CA GLU A 45 -4.69 -11.37 -3.01
C GLU A 45 -3.94 -10.21 -2.33
N LEU A 46 -3.45 -10.43 -1.11
CA LEU A 46 -2.62 -9.46 -0.39
C LEU A 46 -1.34 -9.16 -1.18
N GLY A 47 -0.61 -10.18 -1.63
CA GLY A 47 0.60 -10.03 -2.44
C GLY A 47 0.34 -9.27 -3.75
N ALA A 48 -0.72 -9.61 -4.48
CA ALA A 48 -1.08 -8.94 -5.74
C ALA A 48 -1.43 -7.46 -5.54
N ARG A 49 -2.16 -7.12 -4.47
CA ARG A 49 -2.47 -5.71 -4.13
C ARG A 49 -1.22 -4.93 -3.77
N PHE A 50 -0.35 -5.52 -2.94
CA PHE A 50 0.88 -4.86 -2.52
C PHE A 50 1.92 -4.75 -3.64
N HIS A 51 1.93 -5.64 -4.62
CA HIS A 51 2.66 -5.46 -5.88
C HIS A 51 2.22 -4.20 -6.63
N THR A 52 0.90 -3.99 -6.75
CA THR A 52 0.33 -2.80 -7.40
C THR A 52 0.69 -1.53 -6.63
N ILE A 53 0.56 -1.53 -5.30
CA ILE A 53 0.94 -0.41 -4.44
C ILE A 53 2.44 -0.11 -4.58
N LYS A 54 3.31 -1.13 -4.53
CA LYS A 54 4.76 -0.97 -4.71
C LYS A 54 5.09 -0.29 -6.05
N GLY A 55 4.48 -0.77 -7.13
CA GLY A 55 4.67 -0.18 -8.47
C GLY A 55 4.27 1.29 -8.54
N GLY A 56 3.07 1.62 -8.02
CA GLY A 56 2.59 3.00 -7.96
C GLY A 56 3.43 3.90 -7.07
N ALA A 57 3.78 3.44 -5.86
CA ALA A 57 4.65 4.16 -4.94
C ALA A 57 6.03 4.45 -5.56
N GLY A 58 6.61 3.47 -6.26
CA GLY A 58 7.86 3.63 -7.01
C GLY A 58 7.73 4.68 -8.12
N PHE A 59 6.64 4.65 -8.89
CA PHE A 59 6.38 5.62 -9.96
C PHE A 59 6.28 7.05 -9.44
N PHE A 60 5.64 7.26 -8.28
CA PHE A 60 5.50 8.57 -7.66
C PHE A 60 6.64 8.96 -6.71
N GLY A 61 7.66 8.09 -6.55
CA GLY A 61 8.81 8.36 -5.69
C GLY A 61 8.53 8.29 -4.18
N LEU A 62 7.43 7.67 -3.78
CA LEU A 62 7.06 7.42 -2.38
C LEU A 62 7.87 6.22 -1.84
N ARG A 63 9.17 6.41 -1.63
CA ARG A 63 10.12 5.31 -1.36
C ARG A 63 9.72 4.46 -0.17
N GLU A 64 9.42 5.10 0.96
CA GLU A 64 9.07 4.38 2.20
C GLU A 64 7.81 3.52 2.02
N LEU A 65 6.81 4.04 1.31
CA LEU A 65 5.59 3.29 0.99
C LEU A 65 5.90 2.10 0.07
N GLY A 66 6.74 2.31 -0.94
CA GLY A 66 7.18 1.26 -1.84
C GLY A 66 7.95 0.14 -1.13
N ASP A 67 8.84 0.50 -0.21
CA ASP A 67 9.64 -0.45 0.56
C ASP A 67 8.75 -1.29 1.49
N LEU A 68 7.82 -0.66 2.22
CA LEU A 68 6.88 -1.38 3.07
C LEU A 68 5.93 -2.27 2.26
N ALA A 69 5.45 -1.80 1.11
CA ALA A 69 4.61 -2.61 0.22
C ALA A 69 5.37 -3.84 -0.31
N GLY A 70 6.65 -3.66 -0.68
CA GLY A 70 7.51 -4.77 -1.10
C GLY A 70 7.74 -5.80 -0.01
N LYS A 71 7.80 -5.40 1.27
CA LYS A 71 7.87 -6.36 2.40
C LYS A 71 6.63 -7.25 2.47
N ILE A 72 5.44 -6.67 2.35
CA ILE A 72 4.19 -7.44 2.35
C ILE A 72 4.12 -8.40 1.16
N GLU A 73 4.45 -7.91 -0.04
CA GLU A 73 4.48 -8.74 -1.26
C GLU A 73 5.44 -9.92 -1.10
N ALA A 74 6.68 -9.66 -0.69
CA ALA A 74 7.69 -10.71 -0.50
C ALA A 74 7.30 -11.71 0.59
N ALA A 75 6.66 -11.25 1.67
CA ALA A 75 6.12 -12.13 2.71
C ALA A 75 5.06 -13.08 2.11
N CYS A 76 4.12 -12.53 1.32
CA CYS A 76 3.03 -13.29 0.71
C CYS A 76 3.52 -14.31 -0.34
N GLU A 77 4.54 -13.96 -1.12
CA GLU A 77 5.17 -14.86 -2.10
C GLU A 77 5.90 -16.03 -1.42
N ASN A 78 6.53 -15.77 -0.26
CA ASN A 78 7.27 -16.76 0.51
C ASN A 78 6.38 -17.42 1.57
N SER A 79 5.47 -18.29 1.14
CA SER A 79 4.42 -18.89 1.98
C SER A 79 4.89 -19.85 3.09
N LEU A 80 6.20 -20.02 3.29
CA LEU A 80 6.77 -21.03 4.19
C LEU A 80 6.96 -20.58 5.64
N ASN A 81 6.95 -19.27 5.93
CA ASN A 81 7.08 -18.72 7.30
C ASN A 81 6.41 -17.34 7.41
N LEU A 82 5.11 -17.27 7.12
CA LEU A 82 4.35 -16.04 7.21
C LEU A 82 4.17 -15.63 8.68
N ASP A 83 4.94 -14.64 9.14
CA ASP A 83 4.71 -14.01 10.43
C ASP A 83 3.54 -13.01 10.30
N ILE A 84 2.38 -13.44 10.76
CA ILE A 84 1.15 -12.62 10.74
C ILE A 84 1.32 -11.35 11.59
N SER A 85 2.14 -11.38 12.65
CA SER A 85 2.42 -10.20 13.46
C SER A 85 3.19 -9.17 12.66
N GLU A 86 4.25 -9.59 11.97
CA GLU A 86 5.05 -8.71 11.11
C GLU A 86 4.21 -8.10 9.98
N ILE A 87 3.32 -8.91 9.35
CA ILE A 87 2.38 -8.42 8.35
C ILE A 87 1.46 -7.35 8.94
N LYS A 88 0.86 -7.59 10.11
CA LYS A 88 -0.03 -6.62 10.77
C LYS A 88 0.69 -5.32 11.13
N GLU A 89 1.90 -5.41 11.66
CA GLU A 89 2.72 -4.24 12.03
C GLU A 89 3.12 -3.42 10.79
N THR A 90 3.46 -4.11 9.70
CA THR A 90 3.79 -3.48 8.43
C THR A 90 2.55 -2.81 7.83
N LEU A 91 1.39 -3.48 7.82
CA LEU A 91 0.12 -2.90 7.38
C LEU A 91 -0.24 -1.64 8.17
N ALA A 92 -0.13 -1.68 9.50
CA ALA A 92 -0.38 -0.51 10.36
C ALA A 92 0.59 0.65 10.09
N SER A 93 1.83 0.34 9.70
CA SER A 93 2.80 1.36 9.31
C SER A 93 2.48 1.98 7.96
N ILE A 94 2.00 1.17 7.00
CA ILE A 94 1.51 1.65 5.71
C ILE A 94 0.26 2.51 5.89
N ASP A 95 -0.68 2.13 6.75
CA ASP A 95 -1.86 2.94 7.07
C ASP A 95 -1.48 4.33 7.59
N ARG A 96 -0.51 4.41 8.51
CA ARG A 96 0.01 5.70 9.01
C ARG A 96 0.66 6.52 7.91
N LEU A 97 1.55 5.89 7.14
CA LEU A 97 2.26 6.59 6.07
C LEU A 97 1.29 7.10 4.98
N ALA A 98 0.25 6.33 4.65
CA ALA A 98 -0.78 6.73 3.69
C ALA A 98 -1.59 7.96 4.14
N GLN A 99 -1.64 8.27 5.44
CA GLN A 99 -2.24 9.50 5.95
C GLN A 99 -1.31 10.71 5.84
N GLU A 100 0.01 10.47 5.67
CA GLU A 100 1.05 11.49 5.63
C GLU A 100 1.48 11.85 4.19
N ILE A 101 1.13 11.03 3.19
CA ILE A 101 1.45 11.34 1.79
C ILE A 101 0.74 12.62 1.34
N PRO A 102 1.35 13.41 0.43
CA PRO A 102 0.73 14.62 -0.08
C PRO A 102 -0.67 14.36 -0.65
N ALA A 103 -1.62 15.25 -0.36
CA ALA A 103 -2.93 15.15 -0.97
C ALA A 103 -2.87 15.44 -2.48
N PRO A 104 -3.71 14.79 -3.31
CA PRO A 104 -3.94 15.23 -4.68
C PRO A 104 -4.43 16.69 -4.73
N ARG A 105 -4.20 17.39 -5.84
CA ARG A 105 -4.71 18.77 -5.96
C ARG A 105 -6.25 18.75 -5.97
N ALA A 106 -6.84 19.67 -5.21
CA ALA A 106 -8.29 19.75 -4.99
C ALA A 106 -9.10 20.22 -6.21
N ASP A 107 -8.44 20.78 -7.22
CA ASP A 107 -9.06 21.25 -8.46
C ASP A 107 -9.22 20.14 -9.52
N LEU A 108 -8.79 18.92 -9.21
CA LEU A 108 -8.93 17.79 -10.12
C LEU A 108 -10.34 17.19 -10.04
N PRO A 109 -10.95 16.88 -11.21
CA PRO A 109 -12.21 16.16 -11.23
C PRO A 109 -12.07 14.84 -10.47
N GLN A 110 -12.99 14.63 -9.52
CA GLN A 110 -13.16 13.35 -8.84
C GLN A 110 -14.09 12.55 -9.76
N ASP A 111 -13.54 11.63 -10.53
CA ASP A 111 -14.33 10.69 -11.33
C ASP A 111 -15.20 9.79 -10.43
#